data_AF-A0A2P0QNE5-F1
#
_entry.id   AF-A0A2P0QNE5-F1
#
_cell.length_a   1.000
_cell.length_b   1.000
_cell.length_c   1.000
_cell.angle_alpha   90.00
_cell.angle_beta   90.00
_cell.angle_gamma   90.00
#
_symmetry.space_group_name_H-M   'P 1'
#
loop_
_entity.id
_entity.type
_entity.pdbx_description
1 polymer ?
#
loop_
_entity_poly.entity_id
_entity_poly.type
_entity_poly.pdbx_seq_one_letter_code
_entity_poly.pdbx_strand_id
1 'polypeptide(L)'
;ACGCEAGIDRILDPSETPDGRPGVSVMIFAMGGKGLAKQLETRAGQCVLTSPTAALFAGIDGGIRIPLGKNLRYFGDGFQVSKLISGKRYWRIPVMDGEFLTEATTGQVDAIGGGNFLVLAESQPQALAACEVAIEEMRKIPNVIMPFPGGVVRSGSKVGSKYKTLGAST
;
A
#
# COMPACT_ATOMS: atom_id res chain seq x y z
N ALA A 1 2.45 -16.72 0.48
CA ALA A 1 1.36 -16.63 -0.50
C ALA A 1 1.33 -15.28 -1.23
N CYS A 2 1.15 -14.13 -0.55
CA CYS A 2 1.00 -12.82 -1.26
C CYS A 2 2.19 -11.84 -1.14
N GLY A 3 3.07 -12.03 -0.15
CA GLY A 3 4.25 -11.17 0.07
C GLY A 3 4.00 -9.96 0.98
N CYS A 4 2.85 -9.32 0.89
CA CYS A 4 2.35 -8.27 1.79
C CYS A 4 0.82 -8.26 1.80
N GLU A 5 0.23 -7.52 2.74
CA GLU A 5 -1.15 -7.05 2.68
C GLU A 5 -1.13 -5.59 2.24
N ALA A 6 -1.95 -5.19 1.27
CA ALA A 6 -1.96 -3.83 0.75
C ALA A 6 -3.35 -3.45 0.27
N GLY A 7 -3.65 -2.15 0.29
CA GLY A 7 -4.95 -1.65 -0.13
C GLY A 7 -4.95 -0.13 -0.30
N ILE A 8 -5.96 0.36 -1.01
CA ILE A 8 -6.27 1.79 -1.06
C ILE A 8 -6.87 2.17 0.29
N ASP A 9 -6.29 3.19 0.91
CA ASP A 9 -6.82 3.82 2.12
C ASP A 9 -7.86 4.88 1.72
N ARG A 10 -7.47 5.88 0.93
CA ARG A 10 -8.37 6.95 0.48
C ARG A 10 -7.98 7.56 -0.85
N ILE A 11 -8.95 8.13 -1.54
CA ILE A 11 -8.73 9.06 -2.65
C ILE A 11 -8.40 10.44 -2.05
N LEU A 12 -7.48 11.16 -2.67
CA LEU A 12 -6.98 12.45 -2.22
C LEU A 12 -7.37 13.54 -3.21
N ASP A 13 -7.89 14.65 -2.69
CA ASP A 13 -8.12 15.84 -3.48
C ASP A 13 -6.78 16.50 -3.86
N PRO A 14 -6.71 17.22 -5.00
CA PRO A 14 -5.53 17.97 -5.40
C PRO A 14 -4.97 18.90 -4.31
N SER A 15 -5.81 19.44 -3.42
CA SER A 15 -5.38 20.30 -2.32
C SER A 15 -4.61 19.57 -1.22
N GLU A 16 -4.68 18.24 -1.17
CA GLU A 16 -4.01 17.41 -0.16
C GLU A 16 -2.68 16.83 -0.65
N THR A 17 -2.38 16.93 -1.96
CA THR A 17 -1.20 16.31 -2.55
C THR A 17 -0.05 17.30 -2.74
N PRO A 18 1.23 16.86 -2.63
CA PRO A 18 2.37 17.75 -2.74
C PRO A 18 2.54 18.44 -4.11
N ASP A 19 1.99 17.85 -5.17
CA ASP A 19 2.12 18.35 -6.55
C ASP A 19 0.82 18.95 -7.11
N GLY A 20 -0.23 19.09 -6.27
CA GLY A 20 -1.48 19.71 -6.68
C GLY A 20 -2.31 18.89 -7.66
N ARG A 21 -2.10 17.56 -7.73
CA ARG A 21 -2.83 16.64 -8.63
C ARG A 21 -3.72 15.67 -7.85
N PRO A 22 -4.76 15.09 -8.47
CA PRO A 22 -5.54 14.03 -7.84
C PRO A 22 -4.63 12.87 -7.42
N GLY A 23 -4.88 12.31 -6.23
CA GLY A 23 -4.02 11.29 -5.65
C GLY A 23 -4.78 10.13 -5.03
N VAL A 24 -4.03 9.10 -4.66
CA VAL A 24 -4.54 7.95 -3.90
C VAL A 24 -3.53 7.61 -2.80
N SER A 25 -4.01 7.50 -1.57
CA SER A 25 -3.26 6.95 -0.43
C SER A 25 -3.33 5.43 -0.47
N VAL A 26 -2.17 4.78 -0.38
CA VAL A 26 -2.05 3.31 -0.37
C VAL A 26 -1.28 2.90 0.88
N MET A 27 -1.79 1.89 1.58
CA MET A 27 -1.10 1.29 2.72
C MET A 27 -0.55 -0.08 2.35
N ILE A 28 0.64 -0.39 2.85
CA ILE A 28 1.32 -1.68 2.67
C ILE A 28 1.78 -2.18 4.03
N PHE A 29 1.42 -3.42 4.34
CA PHE A 29 1.73 -4.12 5.58
C PHE A 29 2.52 -5.38 5.27
N ALA A 30 3.56 -5.63 6.05
CA ALA A 30 4.32 -6.87 5.96
C ALA A 30 4.90 -7.22 7.33
N MET A 31 5.18 -8.51 7.53
CA MET A 31 5.85 -8.98 8.74
C MET A 31 7.33 -8.56 8.73
N GLY A 32 7.65 -7.54 9.52
CA GLY A 32 9.01 -7.03 9.72
C GLY A 32 9.51 -6.05 8.65
N GLY A 33 10.38 -5.13 9.06
CA GLY A 33 10.81 -4.00 8.22
C GLY A 33 11.57 -4.39 6.95
N LYS A 34 12.38 -5.46 6.98
CA LYS A 34 13.08 -5.93 5.77
C LYS A 34 12.12 -6.41 4.68
N GLY A 35 11.09 -7.17 5.07
CA GLY A 35 10.05 -7.65 4.17
C GLY A 35 9.23 -6.50 3.61
N LEU A 36 8.85 -5.55 4.47
CA LEU A 36 8.12 -4.34 4.08
C LEU A 36 8.89 -3.50 3.05
N ALA A 37 10.15 -3.16 3.34
CA ALA A 37 10.97 -2.35 2.43
C ALA A 37 11.13 -3.02 1.06
N LYS A 38 11.33 -4.35 1.02
CA LYS A 38 11.41 -5.11 -0.24
C LYS A 38 10.10 -5.04 -1.03
N GLN A 39 8.95 -5.21 -0.37
CA GLN A 39 7.64 -5.17 -1.01
C GLN A 39 7.29 -3.77 -1.51
N LEU A 40 7.61 -2.73 -0.73
CA LEU A 40 7.46 -1.34 -1.11
C LEU A 40 8.28 -1.02 -2.37
N GLU A 41 9.58 -1.35 -2.37
CA GLU A 41 10.46 -1.09 -3.52
C GLU A 41 9.98 -1.84 -4.78
N THR A 42 9.63 -3.12 -4.65
CA THR A 42 9.17 -3.94 -5.79
C THR A 42 7.90 -3.35 -6.40
N ARG A 43 6.91 -2.99 -5.57
CA ARG A 43 5.62 -2.46 -6.05
C ARG A 43 5.75 -1.04 -6.57
N ALA A 44 6.52 -0.19 -5.90
CA ALA A 44 6.79 1.17 -6.37
C ALA A 44 7.48 1.15 -7.74
N GLY A 45 8.51 0.30 -7.92
CA GLY A 45 9.25 0.21 -9.18
C GLY A 45 8.48 -0.45 -10.32
N GLN A 46 7.68 -1.49 -10.04
CA GLN A 46 7.01 -2.28 -11.09
C GLN A 46 5.57 -1.85 -11.37
N CYS A 47 4.94 -1.11 -10.45
CA CYS A 47 3.53 -0.71 -10.59
C CYS A 47 3.33 0.80 -10.59
N VAL A 48 4.14 1.59 -9.87
CA VAL A 48 3.95 3.05 -9.80
C VAL A 48 4.84 3.77 -10.79
N LEU A 49 6.15 3.49 -10.81
CA LEU A 49 7.10 4.10 -11.75
C LEU A 49 6.70 3.85 -13.21
N THR A 50 6.10 2.69 -13.49
CA THR A 50 5.64 2.29 -14.83
C THR A 50 4.23 2.77 -15.18
N SER A 51 3.49 3.33 -14.21
CA SER A 51 2.14 3.85 -14.46
C SER A 51 2.21 5.23 -15.10
N PRO A 52 1.46 5.48 -16.20
CA PRO A 52 1.47 6.77 -16.89
C PRO A 52 1.22 7.93 -15.94
N THR A 53 2.05 8.98 -16.02
CA THR A 53 1.94 10.22 -15.25
C THR A 53 2.10 10.11 -13.72
N ALA A 54 2.33 8.92 -13.17
CA ALA A 54 2.35 8.74 -11.72
C ALA A 54 3.55 9.48 -11.06
N ALA A 55 3.34 9.98 -9.85
CA ALA A 55 4.39 10.42 -8.94
C ALA A 55 4.20 9.74 -7.58
N LEU A 56 5.27 9.60 -6.79
CA LEU A 56 5.24 8.81 -5.57
C LEU A 56 5.82 9.57 -4.36
N PHE A 57 4.93 9.94 -3.45
CA PHE A 57 5.22 10.75 -2.26
C PHE A 57 5.17 9.92 -0.97
N ALA A 58 5.83 10.41 0.08
CA ALA A 58 5.80 9.74 1.37
C ALA A 58 4.44 9.99 2.05
N GLY A 59 3.75 8.92 2.45
CA GLY A 59 2.49 9.01 3.20
C GLY A 59 2.68 9.09 4.72
N ILE A 60 3.89 8.82 5.22
CA ILE A 60 4.23 8.81 6.66
C ILE A 60 5.52 9.60 6.86
N ASP A 61 5.46 10.66 7.68
CA ASP A 61 6.62 11.51 7.99
C ASP A 61 7.42 11.03 9.23
N GLY A 62 6.82 10.20 10.09
CA GLY A 62 7.44 9.67 11.30
C GLY A 62 8.03 8.25 11.16
N GLY A 63 8.51 7.71 12.28
CA GLY A 63 8.99 6.32 12.37
C GLY A 63 10.36 6.08 11.73
N ILE A 64 10.62 4.82 11.41
CA ILE A 64 11.89 4.39 10.80
C ILE A 64 11.88 4.77 9.32
N ARG A 65 12.88 5.54 8.87
CA ARG A 65 12.97 5.94 7.46
C ARG A 65 13.43 4.77 6.60
N ILE A 66 12.60 4.39 5.63
CA ILE A 66 12.90 3.35 4.64
C ILE A 66 12.97 3.95 3.22
N PRO A 67 13.75 3.36 2.30
CA PRO A 67 13.79 3.77 0.90
C PRO A 67 12.40 3.73 0.25
N LEU A 68 12.03 4.82 -0.44
CA LEU A 68 10.89 4.89 -1.34
C LEU A 68 11.42 5.01 -2.78
N GLY A 69 11.78 6.22 -3.20
CA GLY A 69 12.46 6.48 -4.47
C GLY A 69 13.98 6.37 -4.42
N LYS A 70 14.59 6.25 -3.23
CA LYS A 70 16.06 6.25 -3.07
C LYS A 70 16.71 5.18 -3.95
N ASN A 71 16.22 3.94 -3.97
CA ASN A 71 16.82 2.90 -4.81
C ASN A 71 16.33 2.98 -6.26
N LEU A 72 15.07 3.35 -6.47
CA LEU A 72 14.48 3.49 -7.80
C LEU A 72 15.23 4.49 -8.69
N ARG A 73 15.85 5.51 -8.11
CA ARG A 73 16.64 6.53 -8.84
C ARG A 73 17.69 5.95 -9.78
N TYR A 74 18.23 4.77 -9.48
CA TYR A 74 19.24 4.13 -10.32
C TYR A 74 18.69 3.68 -11.69
N PHE A 75 17.37 3.58 -11.83
CA PHE A 75 16.72 3.36 -13.13
C PHE A 75 17.02 4.47 -14.14
N GLY A 76 17.30 5.69 -13.66
CA GLY A 76 17.68 6.81 -14.51
C GLY A 76 19.11 6.72 -15.06
N ASP A 77 19.86 5.66 -14.76
CA ASP A 77 21.18 5.35 -15.33
C ASP A 77 22.18 6.54 -15.34
N GLY A 78 22.24 7.29 -14.24
CA GLY A 78 23.12 8.43 -14.08
C GLY A 78 22.50 9.78 -14.47
N PHE A 79 21.34 9.78 -15.11
CA PHE A 79 20.62 10.99 -15.52
C PHE A 79 19.59 11.49 -14.49
N GLN A 80 19.41 10.78 -13.38
CA GLN A 80 18.51 11.21 -12.30
C GLN A 80 18.99 12.51 -11.63
N VAL A 81 18.04 13.40 -11.32
CA VAL A 81 18.32 14.69 -10.67
C VAL A 81 17.79 14.69 -9.24
N SER A 82 18.63 15.13 -8.28
CA SER A 82 18.21 15.33 -6.89
C SER A 82 17.63 16.73 -6.68
N LYS A 83 16.56 16.83 -5.88
CA LYS A 83 16.02 18.10 -5.38
C LYS A 83 15.79 18.01 -3.88
N LEU A 84 15.99 19.13 -3.17
CA LEU A 84 15.66 19.28 -1.77
C LEU A 84 14.64 20.41 -1.65
N ILE A 85 13.42 20.09 -1.25
CA ILE A 85 12.30 21.03 -1.17
C ILE A 85 11.72 20.91 0.23
N SER A 86 11.70 22.01 0.98
CA SER A 86 11.16 22.04 2.35
C SER A 86 11.72 20.93 3.26
N GLY A 87 13.03 20.63 3.13
CA GLY A 87 13.70 19.59 3.92
C GLY A 87 13.45 18.14 3.46
N LYS A 88 12.56 17.92 2.47
CA LYS A 88 12.31 16.61 1.86
C LYS A 88 13.15 16.43 0.60
N ARG A 89 13.76 15.25 0.44
CA ARG A 89 14.58 14.92 -0.73
C ARG A 89 13.75 14.20 -1.77
N TYR A 90 13.81 14.69 -3.01
CA TYR A 90 13.13 14.13 -4.18
C TYR A 90 14.15 13.69 -5.23
N TRP A 91 13.71 12.73 -6.05
CA TRP A 91 14.39 12.30 -7.27
C TRP A 91 13.47 12.54 -8.47
N ARG A 92 14.04 13.13 -9.51
CA ARG A 92 13.45 13.18 -10.85
C ARG A 92 14.19 12.16 -11.70
N ILE A 93 13.49 11.13 -12.16
CA ILE A 93 14.07 10.02 -12.91
C ILE A 93 13.59 10.13 -14.35
N PRO A 94 14.47 10.29 -15.35
CA PRO A 94 14.07 10.32 -16.75
C PRO A 94 13.42 8.99 -17.16
N VAL A 95 12.27 9.08 -17.84
CA VAL A 95 11.49 7.96 -18.37
C VAL A 95 10.90 8.35 -19.74
N MET A 96 10.27 7.42 -20.46
CA MET A 96 9.82 7.68 -21.84
C MET A 96 8.83 8.84 -21.97
N ASP A 97 7.94 9.02 -21.01
CA ASP A 97 6.91 10.08 -21.01
C ASP A 97 7.37 11.36 -20.27
N GLY A 98 8.65 11.45 -19.91
CA GLY A 98 9.23 12.62 -19.25
C GLY A 98 10.01 12.24 -18.00
N GLU A 99 9.43 12.50 -16.83
CA GLU A 99 10.09 12.27 -15.54
C GLU A 99 9.16 11.61 -14.52
N PHE A 100 9.67 10.59 -13.85
CA PHE A 100 9.06 10.05 -12.65
C PHE A 100 9.58 10.81 -11.42
N LEU A 101 8.69 11.54 -10.74
CA LEU A 101 8.99 12.28 -9.51
C LEU A 101 8.69 11.41 -8.29
N THR A 102 9.65 11.27 -7.38
CA THR A 102 9.44 10.52 -6.14
C THR A 102 10.23 11.05 -4.95
N GLU A 103 9.65 11.00 -3.76
CA GLU A 103 10.38 11.22 -2.51
C GLU A 103 11.40 10.11 -2.25
N ALA A 104 12.56 10.47 -1.70
CA ALA A 104 13.64 9.51 -1.47
C ALA A 104 13.25 8.43 -0.45
N THR A 105 12.48 8.77 0.57
CA THR A 105 12.17 7.89 1.70
C THR A 105 10.76 8.11 2.21
N THR A 106 10.16 7.09 2.81
CA THR A 106 8.92 7.18 3.60
C THR A 106 9.16 6.65 5.01
N GLY A 107 8.25 6.96 5.93
CA GLY A 107 8.20 6.38 7.27
C GLY A 107 7.67 4.94 7.27
N GLN A 108 8.26 4.10 8.12
CA GLN A 108 7.73 2.83 8.58
C GLN A 108 7.34 2.99 10.05
N VAL A 109 6.14 2.55 10.40
CA VAL A 109 5.62 2.52 11.78
C VAL A 109 5.11 1.14 12.13
N ASP A 110 5.00 0.86 13.42
CA ASP A 110 4.25 -0.29 13.90
C ASP A 110 2.75 -0.06 13.67
N ALA A 111 2.04 -1.12 13.28
CA ALA A 111 0.62 -1.06 12.96
C ALA A 111 -0.08 -2.36 13.36
N ILE A 112 -1.41 -2.32 13.33
CA ILE A 112 -2.26 -3.45 13.72
C ILE A 112 -2.74 -4.16 12.46
N GLY A 113 -2.48 -5.46 12.38
CA GLY A 113 -3.07 -6.35 11.36
C GLY A 113 -4.07 -7.31 11.99
N GLY A 114 -5.13 -7.64 11.25
CA GLY A 114 -6.05 -8.73 11.62
C GLY A 114 -7.24 -8.35 12.49
N GLY A 115 -7.58 -7.06 12.65
CA GLY A 115 -8.90 -6.67 13.18
C GLY A 115 -10.02 -7.26 12.32
N ASN A 116 -10.99 -7.95 12.93
CA ASN A 116 -12.02 -8.68 12.20
C ASN A 116 -13.30 -8.88 13.02
N PHE A 117 -14.39 -9.20 12.33
CA PHE A 117 -15.66 -9.67 12.88
C PHE A 117 -16.31 -10.65 11.90
N LEU A 118 -17.28 -11.43 12.38
CA LEU A 118 -18.03 -12.39 11.56
C LEU A 118 -19.46 -11.89 11.35
N VAL A 119 -19.96 -12.07 10.13
CA VAL A 119 -21.37 -11.85 9.78
C VAL A 119 -22.03 -13.21 9.59
N LEU A 120 -23.03 -13.50 10.41
CA LEU A 120 -23.83 -14.72 10.33
C LEU A 120 -25.23 -14.37 9.82
N ALA A 121 -25.71 -15.08 8.80
CA ALA A 121 -27.01 -14.86 8.17
C ALA A 121 -27.64 -16.19 7.74
N GLU A 122 -28.94 -16.18 7.42
CA GLU A 122 -29.68 -17.39 7.03
C GLU A 122 -29.35 -17.86 5.61
N SER A 123 -28.78 -16.97 4.78
CA SER A 123 -28.38 -17.28 3.41
C SER A 123 -27.12 -16.54 2.98
N GLN A 124 -26.41 -17.10 1.99
CA GLN A 124 -25.22 -16.48 1.41
C GLN A 124 -25.50 -15.06 0.85
N PRO A 125 -26.59 -14.80 0.10
CA PRO A 125 -26.87 -13.45 -0.39
C PRO A 125 -27.07 -12.42 0.73
N GLN A 126 -27.73 -12.79 1.82
CA GLN A 126 -27.90 -11.91 2.98
C GLN A 126 -26.54 -11.58 3.63
N ALA A 127 -25.68 -12.58 3.83
CA ALA A 127 -24.35 -12.36 4.41
C ALA A 127 -23.49 -11.45 3.53
N LEU A 128 -23.49 -11.68 2.21
CA LEU A 128 -22.72 -10.86 1.27
C LEU A 128 -23.21 -9.41 1.25
N ALA A 129 -24.53 -9.19 1.17
CA ALA A 129 -25.11 -7.85 1.18
C ALA A 129 -24.74 -7.07 2.45
N ALA A 130 -24.81 -7.72 3.62
CA ALA A 130 -24.40 -7.11 4.88
C ALA A 130 -22.89 -6.78 4.91
N CYS A 131 -22.05 -7.67 4.38
CA CYS A 131 -20.61 -7.42 4.26
C CYS A 131 -20.30 -6.25 3.33
N GLU A 132 -20.93 -6.17 2.15
CA GLU A 132 -20.69 -5.09 1.18
C GLU A 132 -21.04 -3.72 1.77
N VAL A 133 -22.17 -3.61 2.47
CA VAL A 133 -22.56 -2.39 3.20
C VAL A 133 -21.52 -2.03 4.26
N ALA A 134 -21.01 -3.01 5.02
CA ALA A 134 -19.96 -2.76 6.00
C ALA A 134 -18.66 -2.25 5.35
N ILE A 135 -18.27 -2.80 4.20
CA ILE A 135 -17.08 -2.35 3.46
C ILE A 135 -17.23 -0.91 2.95
N GLU A 136 -18.41 -0.52 2.46
CA GLU A 136 -18.66 0.86 2.02
C GLU A 136 -18.46 1.87 3.13
N GLU A 137 -18.92 1.58 4.35
CA GLU A 137 -18.72 2.46 5.52
C GLU A 137 -17.27 2.44 6.00
N MET A 138 -16.63 1.27 6.05
CA MET A 138 -15.23 1.15 6.50
C MET A 138 -14.25 1.89 5.59
N ARG A 139 -14.53 1.98 4.27
CA ARG A 139 -13.71 2.74 3.32
C ARG A 139 -13.70 4.25 3.58
N LYS A 140 -14.62 4.77 4.40
CA LYS A 140 -14.66 6.18 4.78
C LYS A 140 -13.73 6.48 5.96
N ILE A 141 -13.22 5.44 6.63
CA ILE A 141 -12.36 5.58 7.81
C ILE A 141 -10.90 5.68 7.34
N PRO A 142 -10.20 6.80 7.62
CA PRO A 142 -8.82 6.96 7.19
C PRO A 142 -7.89 6.04 7.98
N ASN A 143 -6.79 5.65 7.34
CA ASN A 143 -5.76 4.73 7.84
C ASN A 143 -6.28 3.31 8.10
N VAL A 144 -7.28 2.87 7.35
CA VAL A 144 -7.84 1.52 7.40
C VAL A 144 -7.91 0.96 6.00
N ILE A 145 -7.48 -0.30 5.83
CA ILE A 145 -7.66 -1.03 4.57
C ILE A 145 -8.32 -2.38 4.80
N MET A 146 -9.01 -2.86 3.78
CA MET A 146 -9.63 -4.19 3.75
C MET A 146 -8.94 -5.00 2.65
N PRO A 147 -7.84 -5.70 2.95
CA PRO A 147 -6.88 -6.20 1.96
C PRO A 147 -7.34 -7.43 1.18
N PHE A 148 -8.47 -8.03 1.55
CA PHE A 148 -9.05 -9.16 0.82
C PHE A 148 -9.82 -8.69 -0.42
N PRO A 149 -10.10 -9.58 -1.39
CA PRO A 149 -10.90 -9.23 -2.57
C PRO A 149 -12.25 -8.63 -2.19
N GLY A 150 -12.53 -7.41 -2.65
CA GLY A 150 -13.74 -6.67 -2.27
C GLY A 150 -13.82 -6.28 -0.79
N GLY A 151 -12.76 -6.53 -0.01
CA GLY A 151 -12.71 -6.35 1.44
C GLY A 151 -13.28 -7.51 2.26
N VAL A 152 -13.77 -8.58 1.63
CA VAL A 152 -14.52 -9.65 2.31
C VAL A 152 -13.75 -10.98 2.29
N VAL A 153 -13.69 -11.65 3.44
CA VAL A 153 -13.06 -12.98 3.56
C VAL A 153 -14.13 -14.07 3.45
N ARG A 154 -14.11 -14.85 2.36
CA ARG A 154 -15.05 -15.98 2.19
C ARG A 154 -14.59 -17.29 2.83
N SER A 155 -13.29 -17.49 3.04
CA SER A 155 -12.77 -18.82 3.37
C SER A 155 -12.67 -19.08 4.87
N GLY A 156 -12.42 -18.04 5.68
CA GLY A 156 -11.92 -18.22 7.04
C GLY A 156 -10.61 -19.02 7.10
N SER A 157 -9.90 -18.96 8.22
CA SER A 157 -8.81 -19.91 8.48
C SER A 157 -8.50 -19.98 9.97
N LYS A 158 -7.98 -21.13 10.40
CA LYS A 158 -7.34 -21.32 11.70
C LYS A 158 -5.84 -21.59 11.53
N VAL A 159 -5.10 -21.38 12.61
CA VAL A 159 -3.67 -21.70 12.69
C VAL A 159 -3.44 -23.21 12.61
N GLY A 160 -2.46 -23.61 11.80
CA GLY A 160 -2.06 -24.99 11.62
C GLY A 160 -3.01 -25.81 10.75
N SER A 161 -2.76 -27.11 10.68
CA SER A 161 -3.50 -28.05 9.85
C SER A 161 -3.28 -29.49 10.32
N LYS A 162 -4.22 -30.39 9.95
CA LYS A 162 -3.98 -31.84 10.04
C LYS A 162 -2.81 -32.27 9.14
N TYR A 163 -2.54 -31.52 8.08
CA TYR A 163 -1.38 -31.70 7.21
C TYR A 163 -0.23 -30.80 7.67
N LYS A 164 0.82 -31.40 8.26
CA LYS A 164 1.92 -30.69 8.96
C LYS A 164 2.66 -29.63 8.14
N THR A 165 2.62 -29.71 6.81
CA THR A 165 3.29 -28.75 5.91
C THR A 165 2.52 -27.44 5.72
N LEU A 166 1.27 -27.36 6.17
CA LEU A 166 0.42 -26.18 5.99
C LEU A 166 0.35 -25.33 7.26
N GLY A 167 0.68 -24.03 7.13
CA GLY A 167 0.63 -23.07 8.23
C GLY A 167 -0.79 -22.61 8.63
N ALA A 168 -1.78 -22.78 7.74
CA ALA A 168 -3.18 -22.44 7.98
C ALA A 168 -4.12 -23.42 7.26
N SER A 169 -5.36 -23.55 7.75
CA SER A 169 -6.42 -24.39 7.15
C SER A 169 -7.82 -23.90 7.53
N THR A 170 -8.86 -24.44 6.89
CA THR A 170 -10.27 -24.20 7.29
C THR A 170 -10.64 -24.83 8.61
#